data_AF-A0A7V3BGL5-F1
#
_entry.id   AF-A0A7V3BGL5-F1
#
_cell.length_a   1.000
_cell.length_b   1.000
_cell.length_c   1.000
_cell.angle_alpha   90.00
_cell.angle_beta   90.00
_cell.angle_gamma   90.00
#
_symmetry.space_group_name_H-M   'P 1'
#
loop_
_entity.id
_entity.type
_entity.pdbx_description
1 polymer ?
#
loop_
_entity_poly.entity_id
_entity_poly.type
_entity_poly.pdbx_seq_one_letter_code
_entity_poly.pdbx_strand_id
1 'polypeptide(L)'
;MLRKTPIRIREWEFSAPSAPLSLCQIALSCVDWALAASVCYVLLPSSPSLSYPGFLGLFLLAQVIALAGQVPSGLGVLETVLLLLLSPTLPTTSVAASLVAYRAIYYILPLGRATVLLAGHEMLWKRQEVRHMELSHFLGSIVGIALLLLAWGLQRRLECRLSF
;
A
#
# COMPACT_ATOMS: atom_id res chain seq x y z
N MET A 1 28.46 19.32 15.94
CA MET A 1 27.62 19.14 17.15
C MET A 1 26.19 19.59 16.83
N LEU A 2 25.31 18.69 16.39
CA LEU A 2 23.89 19.03 16.17
C LEU A 2 23.10 18.79 17.47
N ARG A 3 22.30 19.79 17.82
CA ARG A 3 21.55 19.98 19.06
C ARG A 3 20.58 18.81 19.31
N LYS A 4 20.75 18.09 20.43
CA LYS A 4 19.90 16.97 20.90
C LYS A 4 18.60 17.41 21.60
N THR A 5 18.36 18.71 21.74
CA THR A 5 17.18 19.17 22.46
C THR A 5 15.94 18.94 21.61
N PRO A 6 14.88 18.33 22.16
CA PRO A 6 13.63 18.12 21.45
C PRO A 6 13.08 19.47 20.95
N ILE A 7 12.70 19.51 19.67
CA ILE A 7 12.09 20.67 19.05
C ILE A 7 10.59 20.58 19.35
N ARG A 8 10.09 21.48 20.20
CA ARG A 8 8.65 21.61 20.43
C ARG A 8 8.02 22.48 19.36
N ILE A 9 7.17 21.90 18.53
CA ILE A 9 6.30 22.61 17.59
C ILE A 9 4.87 22.49 18.12
N ARG A 10 4.38 23.53 18.79
CA ARG A 10 3.07 23.56 19.49
C ARG A 10 2.99 22.45 20.56
N GLU A 11 2.10 21.46 20.40
CA GLU A 11 1.98 20.32 21.33
C GLU A 11 2.86 19.12 20.94
N TRP A 12 3.58 19.20 19.82
CA TRP A 12 4.38 18.10 19.28
C TRP A 12 5.84 18.25 19.69
N GLU A 13 6.36 17.26 20.42
CA GLU A 13 7.76 17.21 20.82
C GLU A 13 8.56 16.30 19.87
N PHE A 14 9.28 16.89 18.92
CA PHE A 14 10.04 16.14 17.92
C PHE A 14 11.50 16.01 18.35
N SER A 15 11.93 14.79 18.64
CA SER A 15 13.36 14.49 18.85
C SER A 15 14.03 14.29 17.50
N ALA A 16 14.77 15.29 17.04
CA ALA A 16 15.51 15.17 15.77
C ALA A 16 16.52 14.01 15.86
N PRO A 17 16.54 13.09 14.88
CA PRO A 17 17.52 12.01 14.85
C PRO A 17 18.94 12.59 14.78
N SER A 18 19.93 11.80 15.20
CA SER A 18 21.32 12.24 15.16
C SER A 18 21.72 12.59 13.71
N ALA A 19 22.58 13.61 13.55
CA ALA A 19 23.07 14.04 12.24
C ALA A 19 23.48 12.90 11.27
N PRO A 20 24.24 11.86 11.69
CA PRO A 20 24.58 10.76 10.80
C PRO A 20 23.36 9.94 10.36
N LEU A 21 22.36 9.75 11.23
CA LEU A 21 21.13 9.06 10.87
C LEU A 21 20.29 9.88 9.87
N SER A 22 20.21 11.20 10.04
CA SER A 22 19.53 12.08 9.08
C SER A 22 20.19 12.02 7.70
N LEU A 23 21.52 12.04 7.65
CA LEU A 23 22.28 11.88 6.41
C LEU A 23 22.06 10.51 5.76
N CYS A 24 22.10 9.43 6.55
CA CYS A 24 21.80 8.08 6.05
C CYS A 24 20.38 7.98 5.50
N GLN A 25 19.40 8.60 6.18
CA GLN A 25 18.01 8.61 5.72
C GLN A 25 17.84 9.36 4.41
N ILE A 26 18.47 10.53 4.27
CA ILE A 26 18.43 11.30 3.02
C ILE A 26 19.06 10.49 1.89
N ALA A 27 20.23 9.90 2.11
CA ALA A 27 20.90 9.07 1.12
C ALA A 27 20.05 7.86 0.73
N LEU A 28 19.46 7.17 1.70
CA LEU A 28 18.58 6.02 1.45
C LEU A 28 17.34 6.43 0.66
N SER A 29 16.71 7.55 0.99
CA SER A 29 15.60 8.10 0.23
C SER A 29 16.02 8.41 -1.20
N CYS A 30 17.14 9.10 -1.42
CA CYS A 30 17.63 9.39 -2.78
C CYS A 30 17.85 8.11 -3.60
N VAL A 31 18.42 7.08 -2.98
CA VAL A 31 18.63 5.78 -3.63
C VAL A 31 17.31 5.11 -3.96
N ASP A 32 16.34 5.13 -3.05
CA ASP A 32 15.00 4.58 -3.27
C ASP A 32 14.30 5.24 -4.47
N TRP A 33 14.28 6.57 -4.51
CA TRP A 33 13.73 7.34 -5.65
C TRP A 33 14.45 7.03 -6.97
N ALA A 34 15.79 6.94 -6.94
CA ALA A 34 16.59 6.65 -8.12
C ALA A 34 16.35 5.22 -8.64
N LEU A 35 16.24 4.24 -7.76
CA LEU A 35 15.93 2.86 -8.12
C LEU A 35 14.51 2.73 -8.67
N ALA A 36 13.54 3.39 -8.06
CA ALA A 36 12.16 3.45 -8.56
C ALA A 36 12.08 4.00 -9.99
N ALA A 37 12.74 5.13 -10.24
CA ALA A 37 12.85 5.69 -11.58
C ALA A 37 13.58 4.73 -12.53
N SER A 38 14.63 4.03 -12.07
CA SER A 38 15.39 3.09 -12.91
C SER A 38 14.54 1.94 -13.42
N VAL A 39 13.72 1.34 -12.56
CA VAL A 39 12.82 0.25 -12.96
C VAL A 39 11.84 0.75 -14.04
N CYS A 40 11.27 1.93 -13.87
CA CYS A 40 10.37 2.52 -14.87
C CYS A 40 11.11 2.83 -16.18
N TYR A 41 12.31 3.41 -16.11
CA TYR A 41 13.15 3.75 -17.27
C TYR A 41 13.51 2.53 -18.11
N VAL A 42 13.86 1.41 -17.47
CA VAL A 42 14.22 0.15 -18.17
C VAL A 42 13.01 -0.45 -18.89
N LEU A 43 11.80 -0.21 -18.41
CA LEU A 43 10.57 -0.69 -19.05
C LEU A 43 10.15 0.16 -20.25
N LEU A 44 10.58 1.43 -20.29
CA LEU A 44 10.28 2.32 -21.41
C LEU A 44 10.98 1.83 -22.70
N PRO A 45 10.36 2.06 -23.87
CA PRO A 45 11.03 1.80 -25.13
C PRO A 45 12.29 2.66 -25.26
N SER A 46 13.37 2.07 -25.77
CA SER A 46 14.63 2.77 -25.94
C SER A 46 14.48 3.97 -26.90
N SER A 47 14.93 5.14 -26.46
CA SER A 47 14.95 6.35 -27.28
C SER A 47 16.29 7.08 -27.13
N PRO A 48 16.92 7.50 -28.25
CA PRO A 48 18.19 8.21 -28.21
C PRO A 48 18.07 9.61 -27.59
N SER A 49 16.87 10.20 -27.53
CA SER A 49 16.65 11.54 -26.99
C SER A 49 16.40 11.57 -25.48
N LEU A 50 16.16 10.42 -24.84
CA LEU A 50 15.80 10.34 -23.42
C LEU A 50 16.89 9.65 -22.59
N SER A 51 17.72 10.47 -21.94
CA SER A 51 18.73 9.98 -20.99
C SER A 51 18.11 9.64 -19.64
N TYR A 52 18.74 8.73 -18.88
CA TYR A 52 18.28 8.36 -17.53
C TYR A 52 18.17 9.56 -16.57
N PRO A 53 19.16 10.47 -16.43
CA PRO A 53 19.03 11.64 -15.56
C PRO A 53 17.89 12.57 -15.98
N GLY A 54 17.65 12.72 -17.29
CA GLY A 54 16.51 13.46 -17.82
C GLY A 54 15.19 12.82 -17.41
N PHE A 55 15.06 11.51 -17.57
CA PHE A 55 13.89 10.76 -17.13
C PHE A 55 13.69 10.83 -15.60
N LEU A 56 14.75 10.69 -14.80
CA LEU A 56 14.71 10.82 -13.34
C LEU A 56 14.12 12.17 -12.92
N GLY A 57 14.51 13.26 -13.58
CA GLY A 57 13.93 14.59 -13.35
C GLY A 57 12.43 14.64 -13.65
N LEU A 58 11.99 14.09 -14.79
CA LEU A 58 10.57 14.03 -15.16
C LEU A 58 9.77 13.15 -14.20
N PHE A 59 10.34 12.03 -13.76
CA PHE A 59 9.74 11.10 -12.80
C PHE A 59 9.55 11.76 -11.43
N LEU A 60 10.58 12.44 -10.91
CA LEU A 60 10.48 13.19 -9.65
C LEU A 60 9.45 14.31 -9.73
N LEU A 61 9.40 15.05 -10.85
CA LEU A 61 8.41 16.10 -11.07
C LEU A 61 6.99 15.53 -11.10
N ALA A 62 6.78 14.44 -11.83
CA ALA A 62 5.50 13.72 -11.86
C ALA A 62 5.09 13.27 -10.47
N GLN A 63 6.04 12.79 -9.66
CA GLN A 63 5.71 12.35 -8.32
C GLN A 63 5.39 13.51 -7.37
N VAL A 64 6.13 14.62 -7.40
CA VAL A 64 5.78 15.79 -6.59
C VAL A 64 4.36 16.27 -6.89
N ILE A 65 3.96 16.26 -8.17
CA ILE A 65 2.59 16.58 -8.58
C ILE A 65 1.59 15.54 -8.05
N ALA A 66 1.90 14.25 -8.15
CA ALA A 66 1.06 13.19 -7.61
C ALA A 66 0.86 13.30 -6.09
N LEU A 67 1.92 13.66 -5.35
CA LEU A 67 1.88 13.92 -3.91
C LEU A 67 1.03 15.15 -3.58
N ALA A 68 1.20 16.23 -4.33
CA ALA A 68 0.41 17.46 -4.16
C ALA A 68 -1.08 17.25 -4.42
N GLY A 69 -1.42 16.34 -5.35
CA GLY A 69 -2.80 15.97 -5.67
C GLY A 69 -3.54 15.22 -4.57
N GLN A 70 -2.85 14.76 -3.51
CA GLN A 70 -3.42 13.99 -2.38
C GLN A 70 -4.20 12.74 -2.80
N VAL A 71 -4.02 12.28 -4.05
CA VAL A 71 -4.65 11.06 -4.54
C VAL A 71 -3.96 9.88 -3.89
N PRO A 72 -4.70 8.95 -3.25
CA PRO A 72 -4.11 7.77 -2.66
C PRO A 72 -3.28 7.02 -3.71
N SER A 73 -2.02 6.75 -3.39
CA SER A 73 -1.04 6.11 -4.28
C SER A 73 -0.75 6.87 -5.61
N GLY A 74 -1.20 8.11 -5.75
CA GLY A 74 -1.02 8.92 -6.97
C GLY A 74 -1.57 8.26 -8.24
N LEU A 75 -2.59 7.41 -8.10
CA LEU A 75 -3.16 6.65 -9.21
C LEU A 75 -3.75 7.59 -10.26
N GLY A 76 -3.38 7.40 -11.52
CA GLY A 76 -3.82 8.23 -12.64
C GLY A 76 -3.04 9.53 -12.78
N VAL A 77 -2.62 10.17 -11.67
CA VAL A 77 -1.87 11.44 -11.72
C VAL A 77 -0.45 11.21 -12.25
N LEU A 78 0.26 10.22 -11.71
CA LEU A 78 1.60 9.89 -12.19
C LEU A 78 1.57 9.50 -13.67
N GLU A 79 0.60 8.67 -14.05
CA GLU A 79 0.44 8.20 -15.42
C GLU A 79 0.15 9.35 -16.38
N THR A 80 -0.80 10.22 -16.02
CA THR A 80 -1.18 11.36 -16.86
C THR A 80 -0.02 12.32 -17.03
N VAL A 81 0.70 12.64 -15.95
CA VAL A 81 1.82 13.57 -16.01
C VAL A 81 2.98 12.99 -16.82
N LEU A 82 3.34 11.72 -16.62
CA LEU A 82 4.40 11.08 -17.41
C LEU A 82 4.00 10.94 -18.88
N LEU A 83 2.75 10.58 -19.20
CA LEU A 83 2.26 10.55 -20.57
C LEU A 83 2.35 11.92 -21.22
N LEU A 84 1.95 12.98 -20.51
CA LEU A 84 2.02 14.35 -21.01
C LEU A 84 3.48 14.75 -21.29
N LEU A 85 4.37 14.53 -20.32
CA LEU A 85 5.78 14.92 -20.42
C LEU A 85 6.57 14.11 -21.46
N LEU A 86 6.26 12.83 -21.63
CA LEU A 86 6.99 11.94 -22.54
C LEU A 86 6.35 11.86 -23.94
N SER A 87 5.10 12.29 -24.12
CA SER A 87 4.40 12.28 -25.42
C SER A 87 5.17 12.90 -26.60
N PRO A 88 6.02 13.94 -26.43
CA PRO A 88 6.80 14.48 -27.53
C PRO A 88 7.96 13.56 -27.95
N THR A 89 8.37 12.64 -27.07
CA THR A 89 9.56 11.80 -27.24
C THR A 89 9.24 10.34 -27.54
N LEU A 90 8.12 9.83 -27.03
CA LEU A 90 7.75 8.43 -27.08
C LEU A 90 6.26 8.24 -27.41
N PRO A 91 5.88 7.15 -28.11
CA PRO A 91 4.48 6.81 -28.33
C PRO A 91 3.73 6.64 -26.99
N THR A 92 2.60 7.33 -26.84
CA THR A 92 1.79 7.29 -25.61
C THR A 92 1.30 5.89 -25.25
N THR A 93 1.01 5.06 -26.24
CA THR A 93 0.62 3.64 -26.04
C THR A 93 1.74 2.84 -25.38
N SER A 94 2.99 3.01 -25.84
CA SER A 94 4.15 2.32 -25.27
C SER A 94 4.48 2.82 -23.86
N VAL A 95 4.37 4.12 -23.62
CA VAL A 95 4.54 4.71 -22.27
C VAL A 95 3.46 4.15 -21.33
N ALA A 96 2.19 4.16 -21.73
CA ALA A 96 1.10 3.63 -20.92
C ALA A 96 1.32 2.14 -20.56
N ALA A 97 1.71 1.32 -21.54
CA ALA A 97 2.04 -0.08 -21.31
C ALA A 97 3.20 -0.26 -20.30
N SER A 98 4.24 0.57 -20.41
CA SER A 98 5.39 0.57 -19.50
C SER A 98 4.98 0.93 -18.07
N LEU A 99 4.08 1.91 -17.90
CA LEU A 99 3.58 2.33 -16.59
C LEU A 99 2.68 1.28 -15.94
N VAL A 100 1.87 0.57 -16.73
CA VAL A 100 1.09 -0.59 -16.24
C VAL A 100 2.05 -1.70 -15.78
N ALA A 101 3.09 -2.02 -16.56
CA ALA A 101 4.10 -2.99 -16.17
C ALA A 101 4.85 -2.57 -14.90
N TYR A 102 5.21 -1.28 -14.79
CA TYR A 102 5.82 -0.71 -13.60
C TYR A 102 4.95 -0.91 -12.36
N ARG A 103 3.63 -0.64 -12.44
CA ARG A 103 2.69 -0.91 -11.35
C ARG A 103 2.60 -2.40 -11.03
N ALA A 104 2.61 -3.29 -12.02
CA ALA A 104 2.62 -4.72 -11.76
C ALA A 104 3.86 -5.14 -10.94
N ILE A 105 5.03 -4.59 -11.28
CA ILE A 105 6.29 -4.88 -10.57
C ILE A 105 6.28 -4.30 -9.15
N TYR A 106 5.74 -3.12 -8.92
CA TYR A 106 5.76 -2.48 -7.60
C TYR A 106 4.61 -2.88 -6.67
N TYR A 107 3.48 -3.33 -7.22
CA TYR A 107 2.28 -3.60 -6.45
C TYR A 107 1.98 -5.09 -6.41
N ILE A 108 1.92 -5.74 -7.58
CA ILE A 108 1.50 -7.14 -7.67
C ILE A 108 2.61 -8.09 -7.25
N LEU A 109 3.87 -7.83 -7.64
CA LEU A 109 4.99 -8.71 -7.27
C LEU A 109 5.23 -8.74 -5.75
N PRO A 110 5.32 -7.60 -5.02
CA PRO A 110 5.52 -7.63 -3.58
C PRO A 110 4.31 -8.22 -2.84
N LEU A 111 3.09 -7.92 -3.30
CA LEU A 111 1.86 -8.49 -2.75
C LEU A 111 1.86 -10.02 -2.92
N GLY A 112 2.12 -10.51 -4.14
CA GLY A 112 2.19 -11.93 -4.42
C GLY A 112 3.25 -12.64 -3.59
N ARG A 113 4.44 -12.03 -3.45
CA ARG A 113 5.51 -12.56 -2.58
C ARG A 113 5.05 -12.62 -1.12
N ALA A 114 4.44 -11.55 -0.61
CA ALA A 114 3.94 -11.51 0.76
C ALA A 114 2.86 -12.57 1.00
N THR A 115 1.91 -12.72 0.07
CA THR A 115 0.85 -13.75 0.14
C THR A 115 1.44 -15.15 0.12
N VAL A 116 2.40 -15.45 -0.77
CA VAL A 116 3.05 -16.76 -0.83
C VAL A 116 3.83 -17.06 0.46
N LEU A 117 4.57 -16.08 0.98
CA LEU A 117 5.30 -16.23 2.24
C LEU A 117 4.35 -16.47 3.41
N LEU A 118 3.25 -15.71 3.51
CA LEU A 118 2.25 -15.86 4.56
C LEU A 118 1.52 -17.20 4.46
N ALA A 119 1.05 -17.58 3.28
CA ALA A 119 0.40 -18.87 3.05
C ALA A 119 1.34 -20.03 3.38
N GLY A 120 2.60 -19.96 2.95
CA GLY A 120 3.62 -20.95 3.30
C GLY A 120 3.87 -21.02 4.80
N HIS A 121 3.96 -19.86 5.46
CA HIS A 121 4.12 -19.78 6.92
C HIS A 121 2.95 -20.44 7.65
N GLU A 122 1.70 -20.12 7.28
CA GLU A 122 0.52 -20.73 7.88
C GLU A 122 0.44 -22.24 7.63
N MET A 123 0.73 -22.71 6.42
CA MET A 123 0.72 -24.15 6.10
C MET A 123 1.78 -24.94 6.88
N LEU A 124 2.93 -24.33 7.18
CA LEU A 124 4.00 -24.94 7.95
C LEU A 124 3.70 -24.93 9.45
N TRP A 125 3.08 -23.86 9.97
CA TRP A 125 2.88 -23.65 11.42
C TRP A 125 1.53 -24.17 11.93
N LYS A 126 0.45 -24.14 11.13
CA LYS A 126 -0.89 -24.59 11.53
C LYS A 126 -1.18 -26.07 11.21
N ARG A 127 -0.18 -26.97 11.24
CA ARG A 127 -0.48 -28.42 11.22
C ARG A 127 -1.18 -28.94 12.48
N GLN A 128 -1.21 -28.17 13.59
CA GLN A 128 -1.84 -28.60 14.85
C GLN A 128 -3.15 -27.88 15.23
N GLU A 129 -3.47 -26.73 14.61
CA GLU A 129 -4.59 -25.88 15.09
C GLU A 129 -5.86 -25.93 14.22
N VAL A 130 -5.76 -26.41 12.98
CA VAL A 130 -6.94 -26.53 12.08
C VAL A 130 -7.95 -27.56 12.59
N ARG A 131 -7.54 -28.52 13.45
CA ARG A 131 -8.43 -29.52 14.04
C ARG A 131 -9.33 -28.99 15.18
N HIS A 132 -8.99 -27.85 15.80
CA HIS A 132 -9.77 -27.30 16.93
C HIS A 132 -10.70 -26.13 16.53
N MET A 133 -10.48 -25.53 15.34
CA MET A 133 -11.29 -24.41 14.85
C MET A 133 -12.68 -24.86 14.33
N GLU A 134 -12.78 -26.03 13.69
CA GLU A 134 -14.06 -26.51 13.15
C GLU A 134 -15.10 -26.77 14.26
N LEU A 135 -14.68 -27.37 15.39
CA LEU A 135 -15.58 -27.67 16.51
C LEU A 135 -16.05 -26.41 17.25
N SER A 136 -15.16 -25.43 17.43
CA SER A 136 -15.47 -24.20 18.18
C SER A 136 -16.31 -23.22 17.36
N HIS A 137 -16.09 -23.12 16.04
CA HIS A 137 -16.93 -22.30 15.16
C HIS A 137 -18.34 -22.90 14.99
N PHE A 138 -18.47 -24.24 14.89
CA PHE A 138 -19.77 -24.90 14.85
C PHE A 138 -20.56 -24.73 16.16
N LEU A 139 -19.92 -24.95 17.32
CA LEU A 139 -20.56 -24.77 18.61
C LEU A 139 -20.98 -23.32 18.86
N GLY A 140 -20.15 -22.35 18.46
CA GLY A 140 -20.47 -20.92 18.55
C GLY A 140 -21.69 -20.53 17.70
N SER A 141 -21.79 -21.04 16.47
CA SER A 141 -22.93 -20.77 15.58
C SER A 141 -24.22 -21.39 16.10
N ILE A 142 -24.17 -22.61 16.67
CA ILE A 142 -25.34 -23.29 17.23
C ILE A 142 -25.86 -22.54 18.46
N VAL A 143 -24.98 -22.12 19.37
CA VAL A 143 -25.34 -21.34 20.56
C VAL A 143 -25.92 -19.98 20.16
N GLY A 144 -25.33 -19.30 19.17
CA GLY A 144 -25.84 -18.02 18.65
C GLY A 144 -27.25 -18.14 18.08
N ILE A 145 -27.52 -19.18 17.28
CA ILE A 145 -28.86 -19.45 16.72
C ILE A 145 -29.87 -19.77 17.84
N ALA A 146 -29.47 -20.57 18.84
CA ALA A 146 -30.34 -20.89 19.97
C ALA A 146 -30.73 -19.65 20.78
N LEU A 147 -29.80 -18.71 21.00
CA LEU A 147 -30.06 -17.44 21.67
C LEU A 147 -31.02 -16.55 20.87
N LEU A 148 -30.85 -16.47 19.55
CA LEU A 148 -31.76 -15.71 18.68
C LEU A 148 -33.18 -16.29 18.67
N LEU A 149 -33.32 -17.62 18.64
CA LEU A 149 -34.62 -18.29 18.71
C LEU A 149 -35.29 -18.10 20.08
N LEU A 150 -34.52 -18.14 21.17
CA LEU A 150 -35.03 -17.86 22.51
C LEU A 150 -35.46 -16.40 22.67
N ALA A 151 -34.66 -15.45 22.18
CA ALA A 151 -35.00 -14.04 22.19
C ALA A 151 -36.28 -13.79 21.37
N TRP A 152 -36.37 -14.37 20.18
CA TRP A 152 -37.56 -14.27 19.33
C TRP A 152 -38.80 -14.90 19.98
N GLY A 153 -38.64 -16.06 20.62
CA GLY A 153 -39.70 -16.71 21.39
C GLY A 153 -40.18 -15.88 22.59
N LEU A 154 -39.27 -15.19 23.28
CA LEU A 154 -39.61 -14.27 24.36
C LEU A 154 -40.38 -13.05 23.84
N GLN A 155 -39.91 -12.47 22.75
CA GLN A 155 -40.49 -11.27 22.15
C GLN A 155 -41.92 -11.53 21.66
N ARG A 156 -42.14 -12.68 21.04
CA ARG A 156 -43.48 -13.12 20.60
C ARG A 156 -44.45 -13.36 21.77
N ARG A 157 -43.95 -13.82 22.93
CA ARG A 157 -44.76 -13.96 24.14
C ARG A 157 -45.14 -12.62 24.77
N LEU A 158 -44.25 -11.62 24.69
CA LEU A 158 -44.53 -10.27 25.18
C LEU A 158 -45.56 -9.57 24.29
N GLU A 159 -45.47 -9.73 22.98
CA GLU A 159 -46.45 -9.20 22.01
C GLU A 159 -47.85 -9.79 22.23
N CYS A 160 -47.99 -11.10 22.46
CA CYS A 160 -49.28 -11.72 22.80
C CYS A 160 -49.86 -11.26 24.15
N ARG A 161 -49.07 -10.65 25.04
CA ARG A 161 -49.50 -10.19 26.36
C ARG A 161 -49.95 -8.73 26.37
N LEU A 162 -49.53 -7.94 25.40
CA LEU A 162 -49.90 -6.52 25.24
C LEU A 162 -51.13 -6.31 24.35
N SER A 163 -51.67 -7.38 23.76
CA SER A 163 -52.83 -7.36 22.86
C SER A 163 -54.15 -7.75 23.53
N PHE A 164 -54.24 -7.71 24.87
CA PHE A 164 -55.46 -7.90 25.66
C PHE A 164 -55.61 -6.78 26.69
#